data_AF-A0AAN5C1G0-F1
#
_entry.id   AF-A0AAN5C1G0-F1
#
_cell.length_a   1.000
_cell.length_b   1.000
_cell.length_c   1.000
_cell.angle_alpha   90.00
_cell.angle_beta   90.00
_cell.angle_gamma   90.00
#
_symmetry.space_group_name_H-M   'P 1'
#
loop_
_entity.id
_entity.type
_entity.pdbx_description
1 polymer ?
#
loop_
_entity_poly.entity_id
_entity_poly.type
_entity_poly.pdbx_seq_one_letter_code
_entity_poly.pdbx_strand_id
1 'polypeptide(L)'
;MADDSNAILRRRSSLRQQRRLSLQYENNSWAAPPSGDDTLTIAIAIRDTTYLLDFIQESLTLKDDQSLCSVLEKFVIDQLQEWSDAHMEKFIGLAMPERIAKQYPSLCSRLWAELDIIPLVLPEGSRREGDDKFTFGIPDSTTWKIRGIDEQAESMGRKCVR
;
A
#
# COMPACT_ATOMS: atom_id res chain seq x y z
N MET A 1 -54.61 3.36 -26.29
CA MET A 1 -53.39 3.49 -27.12
C MET A 1 -52.32 4.05 -26.23
N ALA A 2 -51.44 3.19 -25.75
CA ALA A 2 -50.24 3.58 -25.00
C ALA A 2 -49.15 3.87 -26.03
N ASP A 3 -48.44 4.98 -25.90
CA ASP A 3 -47.01 4.97 -26.15
C ASP A 3 -46.35 6.16 -25.44
N ASP A 4 -45.63 5.81 -24.38
CA ASP A 4 -44.74 6.67 -23.62
C ASP A 4 -43.35 6.59 -24.26
N SER A 5 -42.53 7.62 -24.04
CA SER A 5 -41.07 7.51 -23.98
C SER A 5 -40.26 7.31 -25.28
N ASN A 6 -40.09 8.38 -26.06
CA ASN A 6 -38.91 8.53 -26.93
C ASN A 6 -37.69 9.00 -26.12
N ALA A 7 -37.30 8.22 -25.11
CA ALA A 7 -36.01 8.39 -24.44
C ALA A 7 -34.95 7.70 -25.29
N ILE A 8 -34.18 8.48 -26.05
CA ILE A 8 -33.04 7.97 -26.82
C ILE A 8 -32.09 7.23 -25.86
N LEU A 9 -32.10 5.90 -25.93
CA LEU A 9 -31.19 5.02 -25.19
C LEU A 9 -29.77 5.20 -25.73
N ARG A 10 -29.08 6.26 -25.28
CA ARG A 10 -27.63 6.34 -25.45
C ARG A 10 -27.00 5.21 -24.63
N ARG A 11 -26.25 4.32 -25.28
CA ARG A 11 -25.36 3.37 -24.59
C ARG A 11 -24.47 4.17 -23.64
N ARG A 12 -24.71 4.09 -22.33
CA ARG A 12 -23.76 4.56 -21.31
C ARG A 12 -22.71 3.48 -21.14
N SER A 13 -21.44 3.83 -21.29
CA SER A 13 -20.35 2.93 -20.93
C SER A 13 -20.43 2.64 -19.43
N SER A 14 -20.16 1.39 -19.05
CA SER A 14 -20.16 1.03 -17.63
C SER A 14 -19.08 1.83 -16.89
N LEU A 15 -19.29 2.12 -15.60
CA LEU A 15 -18.27 2.79 -14.77
C LEU A 15 -16.93 2.04 -14.80
N ARG A 16 -16.95 0.72 -14.98
CA ARG A 16 -15.75 -0.12 -15.17
C ARG A 16 -15.06 0.12 -16.52
N GLN A 17 -15.83 0.32 -17.59
CA GLN A 17 -15.32 0.61 -18.93
C GLN A 17 -14.75 2.04 -19.01
N GLN A 18 -15.39 3.03 -18.36
CA GLN A 18 -14.80 4.36 -18.19
C GLN A 18 -13.48 4.30 -17.43
N ARG A 19 -13.43 3.54 -16.32
CA ARG A 19 -12.23 3.37 -15.50
C ARG A 19 -11.10 2.61 -16.23
N ARG A 20 -11.42 1.78 -17.22
CA ARG A 20 -10.45 1.14 -18.12
C ARG A 20 -9.94 2.10 -19.19
N LEU A 21 -10.80 2.95 -19.74
CA LEU A 21 -10.42 3.92 -20.77
C LEU A 21 -9.60 5.10 -20.21
N SER A 22 -9.78 5.46 -18.93
CA SER A 22 -8.89 6.41 -18.25
C SER A 22 -7.46 5.88 -18.08
N LEU A 23 -7.24 4.56 -18.11
CA LEU A 23 -5.91 3.95 -18.11
C LEU A 23 -5.18 4.11 -19.46
N GLN A 24 -5.86 4.53 -20.54
CA GLN A 24 -5.22 4.76 -21.84
C GLN A 24 -4.61 6.16 -21.98
N TYR A 25 -4.95 7.10 -21.11
CA TYR A 25 -4.35 8.44 -21.09
C TYR A 25 -3.29 8.52 -19.98
N GLU A 26 -2.09 8.00 -20.23
CA GLU A 26 -0.89 8.61 -19.67
C GLU A 26 -0.40 9.66 -20.67
N ASN A 27 -0.71 10.92 -20.38
CA ASN A 27 0.04 12.04 -20.92
C ASN A 27 -0.13 13.19 -19.92
N ASN A 28 0.85 13.34 -19.04
CA ASN A 28 0.92 14.28 -17.90
C ASN A 28 0.29 13.81 -16.57
N SER A 29 0.38 12.52 -16.21
CA SER A 29 0.39 12.19 -14.78
C SER A 29 1.73 12.67 -14.22
N TRP A 30 1.65 13.60 -13.27
CA TRP A 30 2.76 14.30 -12.62
C TRP A 30 3.70 13.31 -11.91
N ALA A 31 4.53 12.59 -12.66
CA ALA A 31 5.64 11.83 -12.12
C ALA A 31 6.76 12.84 -11.84
N ALA A 32 7.00 13.11 -10.56
CA ALA A 32 8.29 13.63 -10.11
C ALA A 32 9.43 12.80 -10.72
N PRO A 33 10.62 13.38 -10.93
CA PRO A 33 11.60 12.81 -11.86
C PRO A 33 11.99 11.39 -11.45
N PRO A 34 12.03 10.43 -12.39
CA PRO A 34 12.63 9.13 -12.14
C PRO A 34 14.14 9.34 -12.02
N SER A 35 14.64 9.52 -10.80
CA SER A 35 16.07 9.42 -10.54
C SER A 35 16.44 7.94 -10.57
N GLY A 36 17.03 7.52 -11.67
CA GLY A 36 17.87 6.32 -11.69
C GLY A 36 19.00 6.45 -10.67
N ASP A 37 19.56 5.27 -10.34
CA ASP A 37 20.64 4.97 -9.40
C ASP A 37 20.11 4.49 -8.03
N ASP A 38 20.31 3.19 -7.75
CA ASP A 38 20.17 2.40 -6.51
C ASP A 38 19.49 3.06 -5.29
N THR A 39 18.32 3.66 -5.51
CA THR A 39 17.52 4.32 -4.48
C THR A 39 16.34 3.44 -4.13
N LEU A 40 16.17 3.19 -2.84
CA LEU A 40 15.05 2.40 -2.34
C LEU A 40 14.02 3.33 -1.74
N THR A 41 12.84 3.39 -2.36
CA THR A 41 11.71 4.16 -1.86
C THR A 41 10.84 3.34 -0.93
N ILE A 42 10.59 3.86 0.26
CA ILE A 42 9.66 3.29 1.24
C ILE A 42 8.47 4.23 1.37
N ALA A 43 7.28 3.67 1.51
CA ALA A 43 6.11 4.42 1.92
C ALA A 43 5.46 3.77 3.15
N ILE A 44 5.08 4.59 4.13
CA ILE A 44 4.37 4.20 5.33
C ILE A 44 3.09 5.05 5.39
N ALA A 45 1.94 4.39 5.43
CA ALA A 45 0.65 5.04 5.61
C ALA A 45 0.16 4.80 7.04
N ILE A 46 -0.06 5.89 7.78
CA ILE A 46 -0.52 5.88 9.17
C ILE A 46 -2.00 6.21 9.19
N ARG A 47 -2.76 5.41 9.93
CA ARG A 47 -4.21 5.46 9.94
C ARG A 47 -4.77 5.05 11.28
N ASP A 48 -5.96 5.55 11.55
CA ASP A 48 -6.84 5.02 12.58
C ASP A 48 -7.97 4.18 11.94
N THR A 49 -8.96 3.81 12.74
CA THR A 49 -10.18 3.09 12.36
C THR A 49 -10.91 3.74 11.19
N THR A 50 -10.94 5.08 11.13
CA THR A 50 -11.75 5.82 10.15
C THR A 50 -10.95 6.59 9.10
N TYR A 51 -9.78 7.12 9.45
CA TYR A 51 -9.05 8.08 8.60
C TYR A 51 -7.61 7.68 8.34
N LEU A 52 -7.11 8.06 7.16
CA LEU A 52 -5.67 8.19 6.92
C LEU A 52 -5.21 9.46 7.66
N LEU A 53 -4.31 9.30 8.63
CA LEU A 53 -3.82 10.39 9.47
C LEU A 53 -2.59 11.04 8.86
N ASP A 54 -1.66 10.20 8.40
CA ASP A 54 -0.37 10.67 7.92
C ASP A 54 0.23 9.71 6.88
N PHE A 55 1.19 10.21 6.11
CA PHE A 55 1.86 9.49 5.06
C PHE A 55 3.32 9.90 4.96
N ILE A 56 4.22 8.93 5.07
CA ILE A 56 5.66 9.12 5.00
C ILE A 56 6.15 8.41 3.75
N GLN A 57 6.85 9.13 2.87
CA GLN A 57 7.54 8.53 1.72
C GLN A 57 8.96 9.06 1.65
N GLU A 58 9.92 8.15 1.75
CA GLU A 58 11.34 8.48 1.77
C GLU A 58 12.11 7.62 0.78
N SER A 59 13.08 8.23 0.11
CA SER A 59 14.00 7.54 -0.81
C SER A 59 15.36 7.42 -0.15
N LEU A 60 15.74 6.19 0.18
CA LEU A 60 17.03 5.91 0.80
C LEU A 60 18.09 5.67 -0.26
N THR A 61 19.18 6.43 -0.19
CA THR A 61 20.40 6.19 -0.96
C THR A 61 21.32 5.29 -0.15
N LEU A 62 21.82 4.21 -0.76
CA LEU A 62 22.81 3.37 -0.10
C LEU A 62 24.15 4.07 0.01
N LYS A 63 24.77 3.95 1.19
CA LYS A 63 26.19 4.24 1.38
C LYS A 63 26.95 2.91 1.35
N ASP A 64 28.11 2.91 0.70
CA ASP A 64 28.84 1.73 0.20
C ASP A 64 29.15 0.60 1.21
N ASP A 65 28.98 0.82 2.52
CA ASP A 65 29.38 -0.14 3.57
C ASP A 65 28.23 -0.68 4.44
N GLN A 66 26.96 -0.31 4.20
CA GLN A 66 25.83 -0.76 5.03
C GLN A 66 24.93 -1.79 4.32
N SER A 67 24.53 -2.83 5.05
CA SER A 67 23.55 -3.78 4.53
C SER A 67 22.18 -3.11 4.44
N LEU A 68 21.62 -3.07 3.22
CA LEU A 68 20.27 -2.56 2.91
C LEU A 68 19.23 -2.92 3.97
N CYS A 69 19.19 -4.20 4.38
CA CYS A 69 18.24 -4.70 5.35
C CYS A 69 18.33 -3.99 6.70
N SER A 70 19.54 -3.78 7.22
CA SER A 70 19.72 -3.15 8.53
C SER A 70 19.29 -1.68 8.53
N VAL A 71 19.57 -0.95 7.44
CA VAL A 71 19.20 0.46 7.27
C VAL A 71 17.69 0.61 7.22
N LEU A 72 17.02 -0.24 6.45
CA LEU A 72 15.56 -0.20 6.29
C LEU A 72 14.83 -0.54 7.58
N GLU A 73 15.24 -1.62 8.23
CA GLU A 73 14.60 -2.04 9.47
C GLU A 73 14.75 -0.99 10.56
N LYS A 74 15.94 -0.40 10.67
CA LYS A 74 16.18 0.70 11.59
C LYS A 74 15.34 1.93 11.23
N PHE A 75 15.33 2.33 9.96
CA PHE A 75 14.53 3.46 9.49
C PHE A 75 13.04 3.30 9.82
N VAL A 76 12.45 2.12 9.57
CA VAL A 76 11.03 1.88 9.87
C VAL A 76 10.75 1.97 11.36
N ILE A 77 11.62 1.41 12.21
CA ILE A 77 11.42 1.43 13.66
C ILE A 77 11.60 2.85 14.22
N ASP A 78 12.66 3.54 13.81
CA ASP A 78 12.94 4.91 14.24
C ASP A 78 11.78 5.83 13.84
N GLN A 79 11.28 5.75 12.59
CA GLN A 79 10.14 6.54 12.14
C GLN A 79 8.85 6.26 12.92
N LEU A 80 8.54 4.99 13.21
CA LEU A 80 7.34 4.65 13.97
C LEU A 80 7.45 5.11 15.42
N GLN A 81 8.65 5.02 16.02
CA GLN A 81 8.89 5.48 17.38
C GLN A 81 8.81 7.02 17.46
N GLU A 82 9.49 7.73 16.58
CA GLU A 82 9.47 9.19 16.52
C GLU A 82 8.04 9.73 16.33
N TRP A 83 7.27 9.10 15.44
CA TRP A 83 5.88 9.49 15.23
C TRP A 83 5.03 9.24 16.48
N SER A 84 5.18 8.06 17.10
CA SER A 84 4.47 7.69 18.34
C SER A 84 4.77 8.67 19.47
N ASP A 85 6.04 9.04 19.66
CA ASP A 85 6.48 9.96 20.71
C ASP A 85 6.01 11.39 20.44
N ALA A 86 6.04 11.84 19.18
CA ALA A 86 5.58 13.17 18.78
C ALA A 86 4.06 13.36 18.96
N HIS A 87 3.27 12.32 18.69
CA HIS A 87 1.81 12.37 18.74
C HIS A 87 1.23 11.82 20.05
N MET A 88 2.04 11.21 20.90
CA MET A 88 1.62 10.51 22.12
C MET A 88 0.60 9.39 21.83
N GLU A 89 0.76 8.72 20.70
CA GLU A 89 -0.15 7.67 20.21
C GLU A 89 0.61 6.37 19.96
N LYS A 90 0.02 5.23 20.36
CA LYS A 90 0.64 3.92 20.18
C LYS A 90 0.06 3.20 18.96
N PHE A 91 0.94 2.70 18.09
CA PHE A 91 0.57 1.78 17.03
C PHE A 91 0.23 0.39 17.59
N ILE A 92 -0.92 -0.14 17.20
CA ILE A 92 -1.35 -1.50 17.62
C ILE A 92 -0.87 -2.55 16.62
N GLY A 93 -0.84 -2.22 15.33
CA GLY A 93 -0.46 -3.17 14.29
C GLY A 93 0.02 -2.51 13.01
N LEU A 94 0.79 -3.28 12.25
CA LEU A 94 1.39 -2.83 11.00
C LEU A 94 1.20 -3.92 9.95
N ALA A 95 0.59 -3.60 8.81
CA ALA A 95 0.40 -4.53 7.72
C ALA A 95 1.48 -4.33 6.66
N MET A 96 2.04 -5.44 6.21
CA MET A 96 3.03 -5.45 5.15
C MET A 96 2.78 -6.59 4.18
N PRO A 97 3.18 -6.47 2.91
CA PRO A 97 3.17 -7.58 1.98
C PRO A 97 4.18 -8.68 2.37
N GLU A 98 3.85 -9.93 2.03
CA GLU A 98 4.69 -11.11 2.34
C GLU A 98 6.11 -11.01 1.77
N ARG A 99 6.30 -10.38 0.61
CA ARG A 99 7.65 -10.15 0.08
C ARG A 99 8.53 -9.34 1.04
N ILE A 100 7.97 -8.34 1.74
CA ILE A 100 8.73 -7.49 2.67
C ILE A 100 9.13 -8.32 3.88
N ALA A 101 8.20 -9.09 4.45
CA ALA A 101 8.50 -9.97 5.58
C ALA A 101 9.54 -11.05 5.24
N LYS A 102 9.53 -11.58 4.01
CA LYS A 102 10.53 -12.54 3.53
C LYS A 102 11.90 -11.91 3.29
N GLN A 103 11.93 -10.68 2.79
CA GLN A 103 13.15 -9.95 2.48
C GLN A 103 13.83 -9.39 3.74
N TYR A 104 13.04 -9.03 4.76
CA TYR A 104 13.49 -8.44 6.03
C TYR A 104 12.94 -9.26 7.21
N PRO A 105 13.49 -10.46 7.47
CA PRO A 105 12.93 -11.38 8.47
C PRO A 105 13.05 -10.86 9.91
N SER A 106 14.06 -10.04 10.20
CA SER A 106 14.26 -9.44 11.53
C SER A 106 13.27 -8.31 11.83
N LEU A 107 12.69 -7.66 10.81
CA LEU A 107 11.72 -6.58 10.99
C LEU A 107 10.55 -6.98 11.89
N CYS A 108 9.93 -8.14 11.63
CA CYS A 108 8.77 -8.59 12.41
C CYS A 108 9.12 -8.83 13.89
N SER A 109 10.29 -9.43 14.17
CA SER A 109 10.75 -9.62 15.55
C SER A 109 11.05 -8.30 16.25
N ARG A 110 11.65 -7.33 15.54
CA ARG A 110 11.99 -6.03 16.12
C ARG A 110 10.75 -5.17 16.37
N LEU A 111 9.76 -5.17 15.46
CA LEU A 111 8.48 -4.49 15.67
C LEU A 111 7.79 -4.95 16.96
N TRP A 112 7.81 -6.25 17.24
CA TRP A 112 7.27 -6.80 18.48
C TRP A 112 8.13 -6.45 19.70
N ALA A 113 9.44 -6.68 19.61
CA ALA A 113 10.34 -6.55 20.76
C ALA A 113 10.59 -5.10 21.18
N GLU A 114 10.68 -4.17 20.23
CA GLU A 114 11.03 -2.76 20.47
C GLU A 114 9.79 -1.88 20.63
N LEU A 115 8.74 -2.10 19.84
CA LEU A 115 7.57 -1.21 19.78
C LEU A 115 6.26 -1.84 20.26
N ASP A 116 6.24 -3.16 20.53
CA ASP A 116 5.03 -3.91 20.86
C ASP A 116 3.93 -3.74 19.79
N ILE A 117 4.35 -3.73 18.51
CA ILE A 117 3.49 -3.64 17.33
C ILE A 117 3.29 -5.04 16.75
N ILE A 118 2.05 -5.39 16.43
CA ILE A 118 1.71 -6.67 15.82
C ILE A 118 1.90 -6.61 14.29
N PRO A 119 2.86 -7.34 13.70
CA PRO A 119 3.03 -7.37 12.25
C PRO A 119 1.96 -8.27 11.59
N LEU A 120 1.18 -7.71 10.68
CA LEU A 120 0.19 -8.40 9.85
C LEU A 120 0.75 -8.63 8.44
N VAL A 121 1.34 -9.81 8.24
CA VAL A 121 1.92 -10.18 6.94
C VAL A 121 0.82 -10.70 6.01
N LEU A 122 0.63 -10.03 4.86
CA LEU A 122 -0.40 -10.35 3.90
C LEU A 122 0.18 -11.10 2.69
N PRO A 123 -0.33 -12.31 2.38
CA PRO A 123 0.19 -13.10 1.27
C PRO A 123 -0.01 -12.40 -0.07
N GLU A 124 1.03 -12.48 -0.90
CA GLU A 124 1.04 -12.01 -2.29
C GLU A 124 0.89 -13.24 -3.20
N GLY A 125 -0.31 -13.46 -3.76
CA GLY A 125 -0.50 -14.47 -4.81
C GLY A 125 -1.84 -15.19 -4.79
N SER A 126 -2.38 -15.36 -6.01
CA SER A 126 -3.48 -16.20 -6.48
C SER A 126 -4.55 -16.54 -5.46
N ARG A 127 -5.67 -15.80 -5.55
CA ARG A 127 -6.98 -16.37 -5.27
C ARG A 127 -7.03 -17.73 -5.98
N ARG A 128 -6.95 -18.83 -5.23
CA ARG A 128 -7.27 -20.15 -5.80
C ARG A 128 -8.69 -20.04 -6.32
N GLU A 129 -8.85 -20.29 -7.61
CA GLU A 129 -10.12 -20.27 -8.32
C GLU A 129 -11.09 -21.21 -7.58
N GLY A 130 -12.03 -20.64 -6.81
CA GLY A 130 -12.96 -21.40 -5.96
C GLY A 130 -13.17 -20.87 -4.53
N ASP A 131 -12.28 -20.03 -3.99
CA ASP A 131 -12.54 -19.41 -2.68
C ASP A 131 -13.40 -18.14 -2.84
N ASP A 132 -14.69 -18.30 -2.56
CA ASP A 132 -15.68 -17.23 -2.35
C ASP A 132 -15.68 -16.68 -0.91
N LYS A 133 -14.66 -17.03 -0.11
CA LYS A 133 -14.40 -16.34 1.15
C LYS A 133 -13.64 -15.05 0.86
N PHE A 134 -14.17 -13.94 1.38
CA PHE A 134 -13.48 -12.66 1.60
C PHE A 134 -12.12 -12.88 2.30
N THR A 135 -11.10 -13.25 1.54
CA THR A 135 -9.80 -13.64 2.10
C THR A 135 -8.90 -12.42 2.19
N PHE A 136 -8.41 -12.17 3.40
CA PHE A 136 -7.28 -11.30 3.69
C PHE A 136 -6.12 -11.58 2.74
N GLY A 137 -5.98 -10.78 1.69
CA GLY A 137 -4.94 -10.97 0.69
C GLY A 137 -4.80 -9.76 -0.19
N ILE A 138 -3.61 -9.58 -0.77
CA ILE A 138 -3.36 -8.52 -1.75
C ILE A 138 -4.06 -8.92 -3.05
N PRO A 139 -4.96 -8.09 -3.61
CA PRO A 139 -5.70 -8.47 -4.81
C PRO A 139 -4.70 -8.69 -5.95
N ASP A 140 -4.75 -9.88 -6.53
CA ASP A 140 -3.85 -10.41 -7.57
C ASP A 140 -3.93 -9.68 -8.93
N SER A 141 -4.62 -8.56 -8.94
CA SER A 141 -4.89 -7.79 -10.15
C SER A 141 -3.64 -7.06 -10.60
N THR A 142 -3.42 -7.02 -11.92
CA THR A 142 -2.59 -6.02 -12.61
C THR A 142 -2.74 -4.63 -12.00
N THR A 143 -3.94 -4.33 -11.47
CA THR A 143 -4.25 -3.12 -10.70
C THR A 143 -3.32 -2.88 -9.51
N TRP A 144 -2.96 -3.88 -8.67
CA TRP A 144 -2.02 -3.69 -7.55
C TRP A 144 -0.64 -3.23 -8.02
N LYS A 145 -0.13 -3.80 -9.11
CA LYS A 145 1.16 -3.42 -9.70
C LYS A 145 1.12 -2.05 -10.38
N ILE A 146 -0.07 -1.59 -10.81
CA ILE A 146 -0.28 -0.26 -11.40
C ILE A 146 -0.38 0.82 -10.30
N ARG A 147 -0.72 0.44 -9.06
CA ARG A 147 -0.81 1.39 -7.95
C ARG A 147 0.55 1.97 -7.61
N GLY A 148 0.58 3.28 -7.36
CA GLY A 148 1.72 3.94 -6.74
C GLY A 148 2.04 3.35 -5.36
N ILE A 149 3.27 3.55 -4.90
CA ILE A 149 3.76 3.01 -3.62
C ILE A 149 2.92 3.58 -2.44
N ASP A 150 2.45 4.81 -2.59
CA ASP A 150 1.50 5.50 -1.71
C ASP A 150 0.15 4.79 -1.62
N GLU A 151 -0.50 4.51 -2.75
CA GLU A 151 -1.79 3.82 -2.79
C GLU A 151 -1.66 2.36 -2.29
N GLN A 152 -0.52 1.72 -2.54
CA GLN A 152 -0.20 0.41 -1.97
C GLN A 152 -0.10 0.47 -0.44
N ALA A 153 0.63 1.45 0.10
CA ALA A 153 0.79 1.63 1.54
C ALA A 153 -0.57 1.93 2.21
N GLU A 154 -1.37 2.84 1.67
CA GLU A 154 -2.71 3.14 2.20
C GLU A 154 -3.64 1.91 2.15
N SER A 155 -3.57 1.14 1.06
CA SER A 155 -4.35 -0.10 0.93
C SER A 155 -3.87 -1.20 1.88
N MET A 156 -2.59 -1.26 2.25
CA MET A 156 -2.09 -2.17 3.29
C MET A 156 -2.58 -1.71 4.64
N GLY A 157 -2.41 -0.40 4.91
CA GLY A 157 -2.97 0.29 6.04
C GLY A 157 -4.39 -0.20 6.27
N ARG A 158 -5.31 -0.02 5.30
CA ARG A 158 -6.73 -0.42 5.38
C ARG A 158 -7.03 -1.84 5.88
N LYS A 159 -6.07 -2.76 5.79
CA LYS A 159 -6.22 -4.14 6.24
C LYS A 159 -5.79 -4.37 7.70
N CYS A 160 -5.06 -3.44 8.33
CA CYS A 160 -4.69 -3.47 9.75
C CYS A 160 -5.88 -3.33 10.70
N VAL A 161 -6.86 -2.52 10.30
CA VAL A 161 -7.98 -2.10 11.14
C VAL A 161 -9.25 -2.52 10.43
N ARG A 162 -10.07 -3.33 11.09
CA ARG A 162 -11.39 -3.79 10.64
C ARG A 162 -12.49 -3.22 11.51
#